data_AF-A0AAN8G028-F1
#
_entry.id   AF-A0AAN8G028-F1
#
_cell.length_a   1.000
_cell.length_b   1.000
_cell.length_c   1.000
_cell.angle_alpha   90.00
_cell.angle_beta   90.00
_cell.angle_gamma   90.00
#
_symmetry.space_group_name_H-M   'P 1'
#
loop_
_entity.id
_entity.type
_entity.pdbx_description
1 polymer ?
#
loop_
_entity_poly.entity_id
_entity_poly.type
_entity_poly.pdbx_seq_one_letter_code
_entity_poly.pdbx_strand_id
1 'polypeptide(L)'
;MSTIERFVILMYDRTSSCESVDEARQELFTHKGRAIELIPPTSAALFQHAKRAVFQAAYVYGQALLRTPELPDPSDWGWRKGTSGMWEPLWTTLPEACKSCQELIKCGCNVDKGCRGRCKCVKVGVACTTYCKCHGDCERPS
;
A
#
# COMPACT_ATOMS: atom_id res chain seq x y z
N MET A 1 -2.72 -3.99 16.18
CA MET A 1 -2.36 -4.17 14.74
C MET A 1 -0.97 -4.74 14.55
N SER A 2 0.04 -4.31 15.34
CA SER A 2 1.43 -4.80 15.26
C SER A 2 1.60 -6.32 15.13
N THR A 3 0.86 -7.13 15.91
CA THR A 3 0.94 -8.60 15.80
C THR A 3 0.50 -9.13 14.42
N ILE A 4 -0.59 -8.58 13.87
CA ILE A 4 -1.11 -8.97 12.56
C ILE A 4 -0.14 -8.51 11.47
N GLU A 5 0.38 -7.29 11.59
CA GLU A 5 1.39 -6.76 10.66
C GLU A 5 2.63 -7.64 10.65
N ARG A 6 3.16 -7.99 11.83
CA ARG A 6 4.33 -8.87 11.93
C ARG A 6 4.09 -10.24 11.29
N PHE A 7 2.92 -10.83 11.52
CA PHE A 7 2.53 -12.08 10.87
C PHE A 7 2.53 -11.93 9.34
N VAL A 8 1.91 -10.89 8.81
CA VAL A 8 1.85 -10.64 7.37
C VAL A 8 3.23 -10.38 6.78
N ILE A 9 4.08 -9.58 7.42
CA ILE A 9 5.46 -9.33 6.99
C ILE A 9 6.20 -10.66 6.79
N LEU A 10 6.12 -11.55 7.79
CA LEU A 10 6.79 -12.87 7.75
C LEU A 10 6.25 -13.81 6.67
N MET A 11 5.00 -13.65 6.23
CA MET A 11 4.43 -14.41 5.11
C MET A 11 5.06 -14.02 3.77
N TYR A 12 5.42 -12.75 3.60
CA TYR A 12 6.07 -12.25 2.38
C TYR A 12 7.60 -12.36 2.47
N ASP A 13 8.16 -12.18 3.66
CA ASP A 13 9.59 -12.25 3.90
C ASP A 13 9.93 -12.66 5.34
N ARG A 14 10.33 -13.92 5.50
CA ARG A 14 10.66 -14.51 6.80
C ARG A 14 11.89 -13.89 7.46
N THR A 15 12.77 -13.25 6.69
CA THR A 15 14.00 -12.64 7.21
C THR A 15 13.85 -11.14 7.46
N SER A 16 12.69 -10.56 7.13
CA SER A 16 12.44 -9.14 7.34
C SER A 16 12.43 -8.80 8.84
N SER A 17 13.19 -7.76 9.18
CA SER A 17 13.23 -7.11 10.48
C SER A 17 12.29 -5.89 10.58
N CYS A 18 11.52 -5.59 9.53
CA CYS A 18 10.58 -4.49 9.54
C CYS A 18 9.49 -4.71 10.60
N GLU A 19 9.06 -3.63 11.24
CA GLU A 19 8.02 -3.66 12.27
C GLU A 19 6.63 -3.33 11.69
N SER A 20 6.59 -2.63 10.56
CA SER A 20 5.35 -2.29 9.85
C SER A 20 5.28 -2.91 8.45
N VAL A 21 4.06 -3.16 7.97
CA VAL A 21 3.83 -3.69 6.61
C VAL A 21 4.18 -2.66 5.54
N ASP A 22 4.08 -1.36 5.83
CA ASP A 22 4.40 -0.31 4.87
C ASP A 22 5.93 -0.21 4.65
N GLU A 23 6.74 -0.31 5.70
CA GLU A 23 8.20 -0.42 5.60
C GLU A 23 8.62 -1.68 4.83
N ALA A 24 8.04 -2.83 5.19
CA ALA A 24 8.32 -4.08 4.49
C ALA A 24 7.91 -4.00 3.01
N ARG A 25 6.77 -3.37 2.71
CA ARG A 25 6.30 -3.15 1.34
C ARG A 25 7.29 -2.28 0.57
N GLN A 26 7.79 -1.20 1.17
CA GLN A 26 8.79 -0.33 0.56
C GLN A 26 10.10 -1.08 0.31
N GLU A 27 10.66 -1.76 1.31
CA GLU A 27 11.92 -2.51 1.17
C GLU A 27 11.83 -3.57 0.07
N LEU A 28 10.75 -4.37 0.08
CA LEU A 28 10.57 -5.44 -0.90
C LEU A 28 10.40 -4.92 -2.33
N PHE A 29 9.73 -3.78 -2.50
CA PHE A 29 9.57 -3.15 -3.81
C PHE A 29 10.87 -2.51 -4.30
N THR A 30 11.58 -1.79 -3.43
CA THR A 30 12.68 -0.92 -3.82
C THR A 30 14.03 -1.62 -3.81
N HIS A 31 14.36 -2.35 -2.73
CA HIS A 31 15.66 -2.98 -2.54
C HIS A 31 15.70 -4.39 -3.14
N LYS A 32 14.60 -5.14 -3.03
CA LYS A 32 14.50 -6.52 -3.55
C LYS A 32 13.83 -6.62 -4.92
N GLY A 33 13.35 -5.50 -5.45
CA GLY A 33 12.79 -5.40 -6.81
C GLY A 33 11.59 -6.32 -7.07
N ARG A 34 10.82 -6.67 -6.03
CA ARG A 34 9.67 -7.56 -6.17
C ARG A 34 8.53 -6.87 -6.88
N ALA A 35 7.80 -7.65 -7.68
CA ALA A 35 6.59 -7.19 -8.34
C ALA A 35 5.48 -6.85 -7.32
N ILE A 36 4.53 -6.00 -7.72
CA ILE A 36 3.56 -5.38 -6.79
C ILE A 36 2.59 -6.40 -6.16
N GLU A 37 2.37 -7.52 -6.84
CA GLU A 37 1.59 -8.66 -6.41
C GLU A 37 2.35 -9.58 -5.43
N LEU A 38 3.68 -9.42 -5.33
CA LEU A 38 4.57 -10.22 -4.48
C LEU A 38 5.11 -9.45 -3.25
N ILE A 39 4.47 -8.33 -2.92
CA ILE A 39 4.78 -7.50 -1.74
C ILE A 39 3.55 -7.41 -0.82
N PRO A 40 3.74 -7.21 0.50
CA PRO A 40 2.64 -7.17 1.46
C PRO A 40 1.67 -6.03 1.15
N PRO A 41 0.38 -6.14 1.56
CA PRO A 41 -0.58 -5.04 1.41
C PRO A 41 -0.12 -3.80 2.19
N THR A 42 -0.73 -2.65 1.89
CA THR A 42 -0.56 -1.47 2.76
C THR A 42 -1.23 -1.70 4.12
N SER A 43 -0.79 -0.98 5.14
CA SER A 43 -1.41 -1.01 6.49
C SER A 43 -2.92 -0.74 6.43
N ALA A 44 -3.35 0.24 5.63
CA ALA A 44 -4.75 0.55 5.42
C ALA A 44 -5.55 -0.61 4.79
N ALA A 45 -4.99 -1.29 3.79
CA ALA A 45 -5.66 -2.43 3.17
C ALA A 45 -5.71 -3.65 4.11
N LEU A 46 -4.62 -3.88 4.86
CA LEU A 46 -4.56 -4.94 5.86
C LEU A 46 -5.58 -4.71 6.98
N PHE A 47 -5.73 -3.47 7.45
CA PHE A 47 -6.71 -3.14 8.48
C PHE A 47 -8.14 -3.47 8.04
N GLN A 48 -8.52 -3.09 6.82
CA GLN A 48 -9.84 -3.42 6.28
C GLN A 48 -10.03 -4.93 6.08
N HIS A 49 -8.98 -5.63 5.66
CA HIS A 49 -9.01 -7.09 5.56
C HIS A 49 -9.21 -7.76 6.92
N ALA A 50 -8.47 -7.32 7.94
CA ALA A 50 -8.59 -7.84 9.30
C ALA A 50 -10.01 -7.62 9.87
N LYS A 51 -10.60 -6.44 9.66
CA LYS A 51 -12.01 -6.19 10.00
C LYS A 51 -12.95 -7.22 9.36
N ARG A 52 -12.84 -7.45 8.05
CA ARG A 52 -13.69 -8.43 7.37
C ARG A 52 -13.49 -9.85 7.89
N ALA A 53 -12.24 -10.24 8.15
CA ALA A 53 -11.92 -11.55 8.71
C ALA A 53 -12.55 -11.75 10.10
N VAL A 54 -12.48 -10.73 10.97
CA VAL A 54 -13.12 -10.75 12.29
C VAL A 54 -14.64 -10.80 12.16
N PHE A 55 -15.23 -10.04 11.24
CA PHE A 55 -16.66 -10.08 10.97
C PHE A 55 -17.14 -11.51 10.64
N GLN A 56 -16.45 -12.17 9.71
CA GLN A 56 -16.78 -13.54 9.32
C GLN A 56 -16.55 -14.54 10.46
N ALA A 57 -15.39 -14.50 11.10
CA ALA A 57 -15.03 -15.49 12.12
C ALA A 57 -15.86 -15.33 13.40
N ALA A 58 -15.96 -14.12 13.95
CA ALA A 58 -16.57 -13.89 15.26
C ALA A 58 -18.09 -13.71 15.17
N TYR A 59 -18.57 -12.90 14.22
CA TYR A 59 -19.99 -12.53 14.19
C TYR A 59 -20.84 -13.48 13.36
N VAL A 60 -20.30 -14.00 12.25
CA VAL A 60 -21.04 -14.96 11.42
C VAL A 60 -20.85 -16.38 11.94
N TYR A 61 -19.61 -16.88 11.96
CA TYR A 61 -19.36 -18.28 12.35
C TYR A 61 -19.38 -18.49 13.86
N GLY A 62 -18.89 -17.54 14.64
CA GLY A 62 -18.91 -17.63 16.12
C GLY A 62 -20.33 -17.67 16.70
N GLN A 63 -21.33 -17.23 15.95
CA GLN A 63 -22.73 -17.24 16.35
C GLN A 63 -23.57 -18.31 15.63
N ALA A 64 -22.95 -19.27 14.95
CA ALA A 64 -23.65 -20.23 14.08
C ALA A 64 -24.69 -21.11 14.79
N LEU A 65 -24.61 -21.23 16.12
CA LEU A 65 -25.56 -22.00 16.93
C LEU A 65 -26.78 -21.17 17.39
N LEU A 66 -26.75 -19.85 17.22
CA LEU A 66 -27.87 -18.99 17.55
C LEU A 66 -28.90 -19.06 16.42
N ARG A 67 -30.18 -19.24 16.79
CA ARG A 67 -31.29 -19.25 15.82
C ARG A 67 -31.42 -17.94 15.06
N THR A 68 -31.12 -16.83 15.74
CA THR A 68 -31.23 -15.45 15.23
C THR A 68 -30.03 -14.66 15.74
N PRO A 69 -28.87 -14.76 15.07
CA PRO A 69 -27.68 -14.01 15.45
C PRO A 69 -27.85 -12.53 15.08
N GLU A 70 -27.43 -11.65 15.98
CA GLU A 70 -27.34 -10.23 15.70
C GLU A 70 -25.99 -9.93 15.05
N LEU A 71 -26.02 -9.28 13.89
CA LEU A 71 -24.82 -8.89 13.16
C LEU A 71 -24.62 -7.37 13.27
N PRO A 72 -23.39 -6.90 13.49
CA PRO A 72 -23.10 -5.47 13.43
C PRO A 72 -23.20 -4.96 11.99
N ASP A 73 -23.27 -3.64 11.82
CA ASP A 73 -23.34 -3.04 10.49
C ASP A 73 -22.07 -3.37 9.68
N PRO A 74 -22.19 -4.01 8.49
CA PRO A 74 -21.02 -4.36 7.68
C PRO A 74 -20.11 -3.18 7.33
N SER A 75 -20.63 -1.96 7.28
CA SER A 75 -19.85 -0.75 6.99
C SER A 75 -18.76 -0.46 8.02
N ASP A 76 -18.99 -0.81 9.29
CA ASP A 76 -17.98 -0.70 10.35
C ASP A 76 -16.89 -1.77 10.23
N TRP A 77 -17.16 -2.83 9.47
CA TRP A 77 -16.35 -4.03 9.37
C TRP A 77 -15.69 -4.23 8.00
N GLY A 78 -15.39 -3.12 7.32
CA GLY A 78 -14.58 -3.12 6.10
C GLY A 78 -15.35 -3.53 4.85
N TRP A 79 -16.67 -3.33 4.87
CA TRP A 79 -17.55 -3.37 3.71
C TRP A 79 -18.04 -1.96 3.36
N ARG A 80 -18.54 -1.78 2.15
CA ARG A 80 -19.23 -0.57 1.70
C ARG A 80 -20.39 -0.95 0.80
N LYS A 81 -21.37 -0.07 0.66
CA LYS A 81 -22.43 -0.23 -0.34
C LYS A 81 -21.89 0.18 -1.72
N GLY A 82 -21.93 -0.75 -2.66
CA GLY A 82 -21.67 -0.50 -4.07
C GLY A 82 -22.81 0.27 -4.74
N THR A 83 -22.62 0.65 -6.00
CA THR A 83 -23.62 1.37 -6.80
C THR A 83 -24.90 0.58 -7.03
N SER A 84 -24.81 -0.75 -6.97
CA SER A 84 -25.95 -1.68 -7.03
C SER A 84 -26.71 -1.83 -5.71
N GLY A 85 -26.25 -1.18 -4.63
CA GLY A 85 -26.77 -1.39 -3.28
C GLY A 85 -26.30 -2.69 -2.62
N MET A 86 -25.45 -3.48 -3.27
CA MET A 86 -24.84 -4.68 -2.70
C MET A 86 -23.64 -4.33 -1.82
N TRP A 87 -23.34 -5.18 -0.84
CA TRP A 87 -22.14 -5.04 -0.02
C TRP A 87 -20.90 -5.47 -0.83
N GLU A 88 -19.91 -4.59 -0.88
CA GLU A 88 -18.63 -4.82 -1.53
C GLU A 88 -17.49 -4.61 -0.53
N PRO A 89 -16.35 -5.31 -0.67
CA PRO A 89 -15.20 -5.07 0.18
C PRO A 89 -14.71 -3.62 0.06
N LEU A 90 -14.54 -2.95 1.20
CA LEU A 90 -13.73 -1.75 1.26
C LEU A 90 -12.26 -2.17 1.23
N TRP A 91 -11.63 -2.13 0.06
CA TRP A 91 -10.27 -2.66 -0.13
C TRP A 91 -9.21 -1.85 0.61
N THR A 92 -9.31 -0.53 0.60
CA THR A 92 -8.38 0.39 1.23
C THR A 92 -9.06 1.74 1.44
N THR A 93 -8.57 2.52 2.39
CA THR A 93 -8.95 3.93 2.59
C THR A 93 -7.95 4.89 1.95
N LEU A 94 -6.85 4.37 1.38
CA LEU A 94 -5.89 5.18 0.65
C LEU A 94 -6.44 5.55 -0.72
N PRO A 95 -6.12 6.75 -1.23
CA PRO A 95 -6.38 7.10 -2.61
C PRO A 95 -5.66 6.13 -3.55
N GLU A 96 -6.22 5.97 -4.76
CA GLU A 96 -5.58 5.18 -5.81
C GLU A 96 -4.15 5.68 -6.03
N ALA A 97 -3.21 4.73 -6.14
CA ALA A 97 -1.80 5.06 -6.35
C ALA A 97 -1.61 5.98 -7.56
N CYS A 98 -2.33 5.76 -8.67
CA CYS A 98 -2.25 6.64 -9.84
C CYS A 98 -2.69 8.10 -9.58
N LYS A 99 -3.56 8.34 -8.60
CA LYS A 99 -4.01 9.68 -8.20
C LYS A 99 -3.03 10.37 -7.24
N SER A 100 -2.13 9.62 -6.62
CA SER A 100 -1.22 10.11 -5.57
C SER A 100 0.27 10.01 -5.96
N CYS A 101 0.62 9.11 -6.88
CA CYS A 101 1.97 8.83 -7.32
C CYS A 101 2.30 9.57 -8.61
N GLN A 102 2.49 10.89 -8.52
CA GLN A 102 3.31 11.61 -9.51
C GLN A 102 4.82 11.25 -9.36
N GLU A 103 5.18 10.51 -8.29
CA GLU A 103 6.54 10.28 -7.81
C GLU A 103 7.27 9.06 -8.39
N LEU A 104 6.61 8.21 -9.19
CA LEU A 104 7.27 7.05 -9.84
C LEU A 104 8.09 7.45 -11.07
N ILE A 105 8.14 8.73 -11.41
CA ILE A 105 8.93 9.26 -12.50
C ILE A 105 10.39 9.31 -12.06
N LYS A 106 11.14 8.27 -12.41
CA LYS A 106 12.60 8.26 -12.31
C LYS A 106 13.25 8.78 -13.58
N CYS A 107 14.24 9.66 -13.45
CA CYS A 107 15.08 10.05 -14.57
C CYS A 107 16.32 9.15 -14.66
N GLY A 108 16.84 8.98 -15.88
CA GLY A 108 18.12 8.33 -16.16
C GLY A 108 19.28 9.32 -16.28
N CYS A 109 19.15 10.52 -15.70
CA CYS A 109 20.15 11.58 -15.83
C CYS A 109 21.45 11.18 -15.12
N ASN A 110 22.60 11.53 -15.71
CA ASN A 110 23.88 11.41 -15.04
C ASN A 110 24.08 12.61 -14.10
N VAL A 111 24.58 12.37 -12.89
CA VAL A 111 24.88 13.38 -11.88
C VAL A 111 25.79 14.46 -12.47
N ASP A 112 26.86 14.06 -13.18
CA ASP A 112 27.84 14.99 -13.77
C ASP A 112 27.25 15.95 -14.81
N LYS A 113 26.13 15.57 -15.46
CA LYS A 113 25.49 16.36 -16.53
C LYS A 113 24.31 17.19 -16.01
N GLY A 114 23.89 16.98 -14.76
CA GLY A 114 22.76 17.64 -14.14
C GLY A 114 21.39 17.30 -14.76
N CYS A 115 20.33 17.68 -14.06
CA CYS A 115 18.95 17.46 -14.48
C CYS A 115 18.40 18.73 -15.14
N ARG A 116 18.45 18.78 -16.49
CA ARG A 116 17.96 19.92 -17.29
C ARG A 116 16.72 19.55 -18.12
N GLY A 117 16.40 20.30 -19.19
CA GLY A 117 15.19 20.11 -20.01
C GLY A 117 14.98 18.73 -20.66
N ARG A 118 15.99 17.84 -20.67
CA ARG A 118 15.82 16.43 -21.10
C ARG A 118 15.46 15.47 -19.95
N CYS A 119 15.50 15.92 -18.70
CA CYS A 119 15.12 15.14 -17.54
C CYS A 119 13.60 14.94 -17.50
N LYS A 120 13.16 13.69 -17.33
CA LYS A 120 11.74 13.35 -17.20
C LYS A 120 11.09 14.04 -16.00
N CYS A 121 11.79 14.11 -14.87
CA CYS A 121 11.32 14.76 -13.65
C CYS A 121 11.15 16.27 -13.85
N VAL A 122 12.10 16.93 -14.54
CA VAL A 122 11.98 18.37 -14.85
C VAL A 122 10.81 18.66 -15.78
N LYS A 123 10.61 17.83 -16.82
CA LYS A 123 9.52 18.01 -17.79
C LYS A 123 8.12 17.97 -17.17
N VAL A 124 7.94 17.17 -16.13
CA VAL A 124 6.66 17.04 -15.41
C VAL A 124 6.62 17.89 -14.14
N GLY A 125 7.63 18.73 -13.90
CA GLY A 125 7.65 19.68 -12.78
C GLY A 125 7.96 19.09 -11.41
N VAL A 126 8.43 17.84 -11.31
CA VAL A 126 8.69 17.15 -10.02
C VAL A 126 10.17 17.10 -9.67
N ALA A 127 10.48 17.06 -8.36
CA ALA A 127 11.86 16.90 -7.88
C ALA A 127 12.42 15.52 -8.22
N CYS A 128 13.72 15.45 -8.51
CA CYS A 128 14.38 14.17 -8.62
C CYS A 128 14.44 13.55 -7.22
N THR A 129 13.97 12.31 -7.11
CA THR A 129 14.00 11.54 -5.86
C THR A 129 15.21 10.61 -5.85
N THR A 130 15.47 9.97 -4.70
CA THR A 130 16.51 8.92 -4.55
C THR A 130 16.32 7.74 -5.50
N TYR A 131 15.12 7.57 -6.06
CA TYR A 131 14.81 6.56 -7.09
C TYR A 131 15.33 6.91 -8.49
N CYS A 132 15.80 8.15 -8.72
CA CYS A 132 16.41 8.56 -9.97
C CYS A 132 17.87 8.11 -10.06
N LYS A 133 18.38 7.94 -11.29
CA LYS A 133 19.82 7.65 -11.51
C LYS A 133 20.74 8.76 -10.99
N CYS A 134 20.24 10.00 -10.92
CA CYS A 134 20.95 11.12 -10.33
C CYS A 134 20.85 11.21 -8.81
N HIS A 135 20.17 10.26 -8.16
CA HIS A 135 19.96 10.17 -6.71
C HIS A 135 19.28 11.39 -6.03
N GLY A 136 18.79 12.35 -6.81
CA GLY A 136 18.24 13.60 -6.28
C GLY A 136 19.30 14.72 -6.13
N ASP A 137 20.58 14.40 -6.33
CA ASP A 137 21.71 15.31 -6.10
C ASP A 137 22.05 16.19 -7.29
N CYS A 138 21.13 16.34 -8.26
CA CYS A 138 21.36 17.20 -9.41
C CYS A 138 20.88 18.63 -9.12
N GLU A 139 21.80 19.59 -9.17
CA GLU A 139 21.47 21.01 -9.06
C GLU A 139 20.42 21.41 -10.11
N ARG A 140 19.29 21.95 -9.62
CA ARG A 140 18.29 22.60 -10.47
C ARG A 140 18.76 24.03 -10.73
N PRO A 141 18.84 24.49 -11.99
CA PRO A 141 19.00 25.92 -12.22
C PRO A 141 17.71 26.63 -11.79
N SER A 142 17.89 27.73 -11.07
CA SER A 142 16.86 28.74 -10.75
C SER A 142 16.15 29.26 -11.98
#